data_AF-A0A536H1M5-F1
#
_entry.id   AF-A0A536H1M5-F1
#
_cell.length_a   1.000
_cell.length_b   1.000
_cell.length_c   1.000
_cell.angle_alpha   90.00
_cell.angle_beta   90.00
_cell.angle_gamma   90.00
#
_symmetry.space_group_name_H-M   'P 1'
#
loop_
_entity.id
_entity.type
_entity.pdbx_description
1 polymer ?
#
loop_
_entity_poly.entity_id
_entity_poly.type
_entity_poly.pdbx_seq_one_letter_code
_entity_poly.pdbx_strand_id
1 'polypeptide(L)' 'MRTTIDLDPTVVKELKRRSKGAGKSMGQVASELLASSLREQAGRPRNPGGLTWIAKDLGRPLADLEDKEAVRALFDVRE' A
#
# COMPACT_ATOMS: atom_id res chain seq x y z
N MET A 1 7.04 -28.77 7.76
CA MET A 1 7.36 -29.18 6.37
C MET A 1 8.80 -28.79 6.08
N ARG A 2 9.56 -29.62 5.34
CA ARG A 2 10.94 -29.32 4.95
C ARG A 2 10.97 -29.08 3.44
N THR A 3 11.40 -27.90 3.04
CA THR A 3 11.49 -27.48 1.65
C THR A 3 12.92 -27.02 1.39
N THR A 4 13.49 -27.45 0.28
CA THR A 4 14.80 -26.97 -0.18
C THR A 4 14.55 -25.85 -1.20
N ILE A 5 15.13 -24.69 -0.95
CA ILE A 5 15.07 -23.52 -1.83
C ILE A 5 16.48 -22.98 -2.01
N ASP A 6 16.76 -22.46 -3.20
CA ASP A 6 18.02 -21.75 -3.43
C ASP A 6 17.94 -20.35 -2.81
N LEU A 7 18.99 -19.97 -2.09
CA LEU A 7 19.10 -18.66 -1.44
C LEU A 7 20.44 -18.04 -1.82
N ASP A 8 20.42 -16.73 -2.08
CA ASP A 8 21.63 -15.97 -2.26
C ASP A 8 22.57 -16.13 -1.04
N PRO A 9 23.90 -16.30 -1.24
CA PRO A 9 24.84 -16.49 -0.14
C PRO A 9 24.80 -15.38 0.94
N THR A 10 24.47 -14.14 0.54
CA THR A 10 24.34 -13.02 1.47
C THR A 10 23.12 -13.17 2.38
N VAL A 11 22.00 -13.69 1.85
CA VAL A 11 20.78 -13.99 2.62
C VAL A 11 21.05 -15.10 3.62
N VAL A 12 21.75 -16.16 3.20
CA VAL A 12 22.12 -17.27 4.10
C VAL A 12 23.00 -16.77 5.26
N LYS A 13 23.98 -15.90 4.98
CA LYS A 13 24.85 -15.31 6.00
C LYS A 13 24.04 -14.52 7.03
N GLU A 14 23.08 -13.72 6.58
CA GLU A 14 22.25 -12.90 7.46
C GLU A 14 21.28 -13.74 8.29
N LEU A 15 20.65 -14.76 7.70
CA LEU A 15 19.77 -15.69 8.42
C LEU A 15 20.53 -16.43 9.53
N LYS A 16 21.77 -16.86 9.27
CA LYS A 16 22.62 -17.48 10.30
C LYS A 16 22.93 -16.51 11.45
N ARG A 17 23.27 -15.26 11.14
CA ARG A 17 23.54 -14.23 12.14
C ARG A 17 22.32 -13.98 13.03
N ARG A 18 21.14 -13.81 12.44
CA ARG A 18 19.88 -13.58 13.17
C ARG A 18 19.43 -14.79 13.97
N SER A 19 19.57 -16.00 13.42
CA SER A 19 19.29 -17.25 14.11
C SER A 19 20.08 -17.38 15.42
N LYS A 20 21.39 -17.07 15.38
CA LYS A 20 22.24 -17.05 16.58
C LYS A 20 21.77 -16.00 17.60
N GLY A 21 21.51 -14.78 17.15
CA GLY A 21 21.07 -13.68 18.03
C GLY A 21 19.71 -13.92 18.67
N ALA A 22 18.81 -14.64 18.00
CA ALA A 22 17.45 -14.92 18.47
C ALA A 22 17.31 -16.26 19.23
N GLY A 23 18.34 -17.12 19.23
CA GLY A 23 18.26 -18.47 19.79
C GLY A 23 17.27 -19.39 19.06
N LYS A 24 16.94 -19.10 17.79
CA LYS A 24 15.96 -19.84 16.97
C LYS A 24 16.65 -20.62 15.86
N SER A 25 16.00 -21.67 15.34
CA SER A 25 16.50 -22.34 14.14
C SER A 25 16.47 -21.40 12.92
N MET A 26 17.40 -21.59 11.98
CA MET A 26 17.45 -20.80 10.75
C MET A 26 16.15 -20.90 9.94
N GLY A 27 15.55 -22.10 9.89
CA GLY A 27 14.27 -22.32 9.21
C GLY A 27 13.11 -21.58 9.88
N GLN A 28 13.10 -21.47 11.20
CA GLN A 28 12.10 -20.69 11.91
C GLN A 28 12.24 -19.19 11.64
N VAL A 29 13.46 -18.65 11.72
CA VAL A 29 13.72 -17.24 11.39
C VAL A 29 13.32 -16.94 9.94
N ALA A 30 13.68 -17.82 9.00
CA ALA A 30 13.27 -17.68 7.61
C ALA A 30 11.74 -17.70 7.45
N SER A 31 11.05 -18.63 8.11
CA SER A 31 9.59 -18.75 8.04
C SER A 31 8.89 -17.51 8.59
N GLU A 32 9.36 -16.97 9.72
CA GLU A 32 8.80 -15.75 10.32
C GLU A 32 8.99 -14.54 9.39
N LEU A 33 10.19 -14.35 8.83
CA LEU A 33 10.47 -13.25 7.91
C LEU A 33 9.65 -13.35 6.61
N LEU A 34 9.55 -14.55 6.04
CA LEU A 34 8.74 -14.79 4.84
C LEU A 34 7.25 -14.55 5.12
N ALA A 35 6.74 -15.03 6.26
CA ALA A 35 5.35 -14.81 6.63
C ALA A 35 5.03 -13.32 6.79
N SER A 36 5.91 -12.54 7.42
CA SER A 36 5.74 -11.08 7.54
C SER A 36 5.71 -10.40 6.17
N SER A 37 6.67 -10.72 5.30
CA SER A 37 6.71 -10.13 3.95
C SER A 37 5.49 -10.50 3.11
N LEU A 38 5.02 -11.74 3.18
CA LEU A 38 3.80 -12.17 2.48
C LEU A 38 2.55 -11.47 3.01
N ARG A 39 2.44 -11.25 4.33
CA ARG A 39 1.34 -10.48 4.93
C ARG A 39 1.36 -9.02 4.51
N GLU A 40 2.53 -8.39 4.49
CA GLU A 40 2.70 -7.02 3.99
C GLU A 40 2.27 -6.90 2.53
N GLN A 41 2.65 -7.88 1.69
CA GLN A 41 2.22 -7.93 0.30
C GLN A 41 0.71 -8.17 0.15
N ALA A 42 0.11 -9.01 0.98
CA ALA A 42 -1.33 -9.30 0.93
C ALA A 42 -2.19 -8.13 1.46
N GLY A 43 -1.70 -7.39 2.46
CA GLY A 43 -2.34 -6.20 3.00
C GLY A 43 -2.17 -4.96 2.12
N ARG A 44 -1.22 -4.97 1.19
CA ARG A 44 -1.11 -3.93 0.18
C ARG A 44 -2.22 -4.15 -0.85
N PRO A 45 -3.12 -3.18 -1.09
CA PRO A 45 -4.07 -3.30 -2.19
C PRO A 45 -3.29 -3.58 -3.47
N ARG A 46 -3.69 -4.62 -4.20
CA ARG A 46 -3.06 -5.08 -5.47
C ARG A 46 -2.94 -3.97 -6.52
N ASN A 47 -3.60 -2.83 -6.31
CA ASN A 47 -3.43 -1.62 -7.07
C ASN A 47 -3.06 -0.44 -6.13
N PRO A 48 -1.77 -0.06 -6.02
CA PRO A 48 -1.37 1.15 -5.32
C PRO A 48 -1.57 2.44 -6.13
N GLY A 49 -2.22 2.43 -7.30
CA GLY A 49 -2.10 3.52 -8.29
C GLY A 49 -3.37 3.98 -9.01
N GLY A 50 -4.57 3.73 -8.46
CA GLY A 50 -5.79 4.37 -8.99
C GLY A 50 -6.26 5.49 -8.07
N LEU A 51 -6.31 6.73 -8.57
CA LEU A 51 -7.19 7.75 -7.98
C LEU A 51 -8.58 7.11 -7.82
N THR A 52 -9.06 7.02 -6.58
CA THR A 52 -10.43 6.60 -6.34
C THR A 52 -11.31 7.79 -6.66
N TRP A 53 -11.88 7.80 -7.87
CA TRP A 53 -12.85 8.80 -8.26
C TRP A 53 -14.10 8.67 -7.38
N ILE A 54 -14.33 9.67 -6.54
CA ILE A 54 -15.52 9.75 -5.71
C ILE A 54 -16.58 10.50 -6.51
N ALA A 55 -17.67 9.81 -6.87
CA ALA A 55 -18.88 10.44 -7.36
C ALA A 55 -19.88 10.55 -6.21
N LYS A 56 -20.45 11.74 -6.02
CA LYS A 56 -21.58 11.98 -5.11
C LYS A 56 -22.64 12.76 -5.86
N ASP A 57 -23.90 12.47 -5.57
CA ASP A 57 -25.00 13.30 -6.01
C ASP A 57 -24.92 14.64 -5.25
N LEU A 58 -24.64 15.72 -5.98
CA LEU A 58 -24.59 17.09 -5.46
C LEU A 58 -25.94 17.81 -5.62
N GLY A 59 -26.97 17.12 -6.11
CA GLY A 59 -28.29 17.68 -6.39
C GLY A 59 -28.30 18.54 -7.65
N ARG A 60 -29.15 19.57 -7.66
CA ARG A 60 -29.33 20.46 -8.81
C ARG A 60 -28.09 21.36 -9.00
N PRO A 61 -27.50 21.44 -10.22
CA PRO A 61 -26.37 22.33 -10.49
C PRO A 61 -26.72 23.80 -10.19
N LEU A 62 -25.80 24.49 -9.50
CA LEU A 62 -25.96 25.90 -9.13
C LEU A 62 -25.58 26.85 -10.27
N ALA A 63 -24.61 26.48 -11.09
CA ALA A 63 -24.19 27.22 -12.28
C ALA A 63 -23.67 26.24 -13.34
N ASP A 64 -23.73 26.67 -14.59
CA ASP A 64 -23.00 26.04 -15.67
C ASP A 64 -21.51 26.41 -15.57
N LEU A 65 -20.63 25.41 -15.55
CA LEU A 65 -19.19 25.63 -15.42
C LEU A 65 -18.56 26.14 -16.73
N GLU A 66 -19.26 26.03 -17.86
CA GLU A 66 -18.83 26.63 -19.12
C GLU A 66 -19.09 28.14 -19.17
N ASP A 67 -20.00 28.65 -18.34
CA ASP A 67 -20.28 30.07 -18.17
C ASP A 67 -19.40 30.68 -17.05
N LYS A 68 -18.32 31.33 -17.46
CA LYS A 68 -17.35 31.94 -16.55
C LYS A 68 -17.94 33.07 -15.70
N GLU A 69 -18.93 33.80 -16.22
CA GLU A 69 -19.56 34.90 -15.48
C GLU A 69 -20.52 34.36 -14.43
N ALA A 70 -21.27 33.30 -14.75
CA ALA A 70 -22.10 32.59 -13.78
C ALA A 70 -21.28 31.98 -12.64
N VAL A 71 -20.10 31.42 -12.94
CA VAL A 71 -19.17 30.91 -11.91
C VAL A 71 -18.61 32.04 -11.05
N ARG A 72 -18.19 33.17 -11.64
CA ARG A 72 -17.66 34.32 -10.89
C ARG A 72 -18.67 34.89 -9.91
N ALA A 73 -19.91 35.08 -10.35
CA ALA A 73 -20.99 35.61 -9.51
C ALA A 73 -21.23 34.77 -8.23
N LEU A 74 -20.98 33.45 -8.27
CA LEU A 74 -21.10 32.59 -7.09
C LEU A 74 -20.03 32.85 -6.02
N PHE A 75 -18.87 33.40 -6.39
CA PHE A 75 -17.80 33.74 -5.43
C PHE A 75 -18.00 35.15 -4.83
N ASP A 76 -18.55 36.08 -5.61
CA ASP A 76 -18.76 37.48 -5.16
C ASP A 76 -19.89 37.63 -4.13
N VAL A 77 -20.87 36.70 -4.11
CA VAL A 77 -21.99 36.71 -3.15
C VAL A 77 -21.57 36.19 -1.75
N ARG A 78 -20.33 35.69 -1.59
CA ARG A 78 -19.85 35.02 -0.37
C ARG A 78 -18.88 35.85 0.49
N GLU A 79 -18.62 37.11 0.12
CA GLU A 79 -18.03 38.16 1.00
C GLU A 79 -19.13 39.00 1.66
#